data_AF-A0A1F3BHV2-F1
#
_entry.id   AF-A0A1F3BHV2-F1
#
_cell.length_a   1.000
_cell.length_b   1.000
_cell.length_c   1.000
_cell.angle_alpha   90.00
_cell.angle_beta   90.00
_cell.angle_gamma   90.00
#
_symmetry.space_group_name_H-M   'P 1'
#
loop_
_entity.id
_entity.type
_entity.pdbx_description
1 polymer ?
#
loop_
_entity_poly.entity_id
_entity_poly.type
_entity_poly.pdbx_seq_one_letter_code
_entity_poly.pdbx_strand_id
1 'polypeptide(L)'
;MSQEIIAQRPSFLSGRGSQEDILKLLDSLEELAENAYSFFGRAWGLQLEEFHMLTNKIRASLPDEVRRASRIAGDSDKIVSAAREEADVIFEQAREEAKRVVEEARQMAAKLIDTSEISRLAKSQAQETMSNADSAARDIRRGADEYAREVLAAIENHLAGVMGTLQKGREKLEVRISAQGPDELLVPAGRGVRR
;
A
#
# COMPACT_ATOMS: atom_id res chain seq x y z
N MET A 1 -28.03 25.20 37.84
CA MET A 1 -28.33 23.97 38.60
C MET A 1 -27.27 22.95 38.25
N SER A 2 -26.13 23.03 38.93
CA SER A 2 -25.00 22.14 38.74
C SER A 2 -25.05 21.16 39.91
N GLN A 3 -25.44 19.91 39.66
CA GLN A 3 -25.34 18.87 40.68
C GLN A 3 -23.92 18.29 40.63
N GLU A 4 -23.15 18.57 41.69
CA GLU A 4 -21.95 17.83 42.05
C GLU A 4 -22.32 16.36 42.20
N ILE A 5 -21.85 15.54 41.27
CA ILE A 5 -21.79 14.09 41.44
C ILE A 5 -20.68 13.85 42.47
N ILE A 6 -21.09 13.75 43.73
CA ILE A 6 -20.26 13.28 44.83
C ILE A 6 -19.88 11.84 44.49
N ALA A 7 -18.65 11.65 44.02
CA ALA A 7 -18.03 10.35 43.87
C ALA A 7 -18.00 9.68 45.24
N GLN A 8 -18.94 8.76 45.46
CA GLN A 8 -18.93 7.84 46.58
C GLN A 8 -17.70 6.95 46.41
N ARG A 9 -16.58 7.35 47.03
CA ARG A 9 -15.37 6.51 47.09
C ARG A 9 -15.74 5.25 47.87
N PRO A 10 -15.69 4.06 47.26
CA PRO A 10 -15.98 2.85 47.99
C PRO A 10 -14.90 2.59 49.05
N SER A 11 -15.36 2.44 50.29
CA SER A 11 -14.57 2.24 51.50
C SER A 11 -13.94 0.84 51.57
N PHE A 12 -12.99 0.52 50.69
CA PHE A 12 -12.36 -0.80 50.64
C PHE A 12 -11.22 -1.03 51.66
N LEU A 13 -10.94 -0.08 52.56
CA LEU A 13 -9.78 -0.16 53.46
C LEU A 13 -10.06 -0.71 54.86
N SER A 14 -11.23 -1.32 55.11
CA SER A 14 -11.53 -1.89 56.44
C SER A 14 -10.93 -3.29 56.69
N GLY A 15 -10.21 -3.88 55.73
CA GLY A 15 -9.63 -5.24 55.84
C GLY A 15 -8.22 -5.32 56.41
N ARG A 16 -7.50 -4.21 56.58
CA ARG A 16 -6.10 -4.24 57.05
C ARG A 16 -5.98 -4.64 58.52
N GLY A 17 -7.03 -4.44 59.32
CA GLY A 17 -7.04 -4.78 60.75
C GLY A 17 -6.90 -6.28 61.01
N SER A 18 -7.70 -7.13 60.36
CA SER A 18 -7.76 -8.57 60.70
C SER A 18 -6.54 -9.38 60.28
N GLN A 19 -5.90 -9.04 59.16
CA GLN A 19 -4.68 -9.71 58.71
C GLN A 19 -3.49 -9.33 59.62
N GLU A 20 -3.40 -8.04 59.98
CA GLU A 20 -2.41 -7.54 60.94
C GLU A 20 -2.63 -8.18 62.32
N ASP A 21 -3.88 -8.43 62.71
CA ASP A 21 -4.23 -9.10 63.96
C ASP A 21 -3.87 -10.60 63.98
N ILE A 22 -4.03 -11.33 62.87
CA ILE A 22 -3.62 -12.76 62.81
C ILE A 22 -2.11 -12.90 62.88
N LEU A 23 -1.37 -12.04 62.18
CA LEU A 23 0.10 -12.04 62.23
C LEU A 23 0.58 -11.72 63.64
N LYS A 24 0.01 -10.69 64.29
CA LYS A 24 0.29 -10.37 65.70
C LYS A 24 0.00 -11.53 66.64
N LEU A 25 -1.11 -12.26 66.43
CA LEU A 25 -1.45 -13.44 67.26
C LEU A 25 -0.45 -14.58 67.06
N LEU A 26 0.06 -14.77 65.84
CA LEU A 26 1.11 -15.75 65.54
C LEU A 26 2.44 -15.34 66.18
N ASP A 27 2.82 -14.07 66.05
CA ASP A 27 4.04 -13.51 66.65
C ASP A 27 4.01 -13.63 68.18
N SER A 28 2.86 -13.33 68.82
CA SER A 28 2.69 -13.52 70.26
C SER A 28 2.73 -15.00 70.68
N LEU A 29 2.27 -15.91 69.83
CA LEU A 29 2.33 -17.35 70.10
C LEU A 29 3.76 -17.89 69.95
N GLU A 30 4.52 -17.37 68.99
CA GLU A 30 5.94 -17.66 68.79
C GLU A 30 6.78 -17.12 69.97
N GLU A 31 6.57 -15.88 70.39
CA GLU A 31 7.22 -15.29 71.56
C GLU A 31 6.97 -16.09 72.84
N LEU A 32 5.73 -16.58 73.04
CA LEU A 32 5.38 -17.43 74.18
C LEU A 32 6.11 -18.77 74.13
N ALA A 33 6.29 -19.33 72.93
CA ALA A 33 7.04 -20.57 72.73
C ALA A 33 8.56 -20.37 72.92
N GLU A 34 9.13 -19.25 72.46
CA GLU A 34 10.54 -18.90 72.60
C GLU A 34 10.94 -18.61 74.06
N ASN A 35 10.06 -17.97 74.82
CA ASN A 35 10.30 -17.64 76.23
C ASN A 35 10.19 -18.84 77.18
N ALA A 36 9.76 -20.01 76.69
CA ALA A 36 9.69 -21.22 77.50
C ALA A 36 11.09 -21.81 77.74
N TYR A 37 11.41 -22.16 79.00
CA TYR A 37 12.68 -22.81 79.33
C TYR A 37 12.78 -24.17 78.64
N SER A 38 13.64 -24.32 77.65
CA SER A 38 13.85 -25.61 76.99
C SER A 38 14.92 -26.42 77.73
N PHE A 39 14.52 -27.58 78.26
CA PHE A 39 15.46 -28.56 78.85
C PHE A 39 15.15 -29.95 78.30
N PHE A 40 16.17 -30.64 77.78
CA PHE A 40 16.05 -31.93 77.08
C PHE A 40 15.01 -31.94 75.94
N GLY A 41 14.92 -30.87 75.15
CA GLY A 41 13.99 -30.79 74.01
C GLY A 41 12.51 -30.72 74.43
N ARG A 42 12.23 -30.43 75.70
CA ARG A 42 10.88 -30.14 76.21
C ARG A 42 10.83 -28.73 76.75
N ALA A 43 9.79 -28.00 76.38
CA ALA A 43 9.47 -26.71 76.97
C ALA A 43 8.97 -26.89 78.41
N TRP A 44 9.60 -26.21 79.35
CA TRP A 44 9.23 -26.11 80.76
C TRP A 44 8.84 -24.67 81.07
N GLY A 45 7.80 -24.48 81.91
CA GLY A 45 7.32 -23.14 82.27
C GLY A 45 6.43 -22.46 81.23
N LEU A 46 5.98 -23.18 80.19
CA LEU A 46 5.02 -22.65 79.23
C LEU A 46 3.64 -22.47 79.86
N GLN A 47 3.07 -21.27 79.75
CA GLN A 47 1.73 -20.97 80.23
C GLN A 47 0.68 -21.56 79.28
N LEU A 48 0.32 -22.82 79.53
CA LEU A 48 -0.53 -23.63 78.66
C LEU A 48 -1.91 -22.99 78.38
N GLU A 49 -2.45 -22.26 79.34
CA GLU A 49 -3.74 -21.56 79.20
C GLU A 49 -3.68 -20.42 78.18
N GLU A 50 -2.61 -19.62 78.21
CA GLU A 50 -2.40 -18.51 77.27
C GLU A 50 -2.07 -19.03 75.86
N PHE A 51 -1.25 -20.07 75.76
CA PHE A 51 -0.97 -20.76 74.51
C PHE A 51 -2.25 -21.30 73.84
N HIS A 52 -3.11 -21.98 74.59
CA HIS A 52 -4.38 -22.47 74.07
C HIS A 52 -5.33 -21.34 73.68
N MET A 53 -5.36 -20.24 74.43
CA MET A 53 -6.17 -19.07 74.12
C MET A 53 -5.75 -18.41 72.81
N LEU A 54 -4.45 -18.19 72.58
CA LEU A 54 -3.92 -17.67 71.31
C LEU A 54 -4.20 -18.62 70.14
N THR A 55 -3.97 -19.92 70.33
CA THR A 55 -4.27 -20.95 69.31
C THR A 55 -5.74 -20.96 68.91
N ASN A 56 -6.65 -20.84 69.89
CA ASN A 56 -8.09 -20.82 69.64
C ASN A 56 -8.52 -19.54 68.93
N LYS A 57 -7.93 -18.38 69.25
CA LYS A 57 -8.16 -17.13 68.54
C LYS A 57 -7.73 -17.22 67.08
N ILE A 58 -6.53 -17.76 66.80
CA ILE A 58 -6.05 -18.00 65.43
C ILE A 58 -6.99 -18.95 64.69
N ARG A 59 -7.38 -20.07 65.31
CA ARG A 59 -8.30 -21.05 64.70
C ARG A 59 -9.67 -20.44 64.39
N ALA A 60 -10.14 -19.50 65.19
CA ALA A 60 -11.41 -18.82 64.97
C ALA A 60 -11.34 -17.78 63.84
N SER A 61 -10.23 -17.05 63.70
CA SER A 61 -10.11 -15.94 62.74
C SER A 61 -9.51 -16.35 61.38
N LEU A 62 -8.66 -17.37 61.33
CA LEU A 62 -7.96 -17.82 60.13
C LEU A 62 -8.89 -18.26 58.98
N PRO A 63 -9.96 -19.05 59.20
CA PRO A 63 -10.83 -19.49 58.11
C PRO A 63 -11.49 -18.33 57.36
N ASP A 64 -11.86 -17.27 58.08
CA ASP A 64 -12.50 -16.11 57.48
C ASP A 64 -11.51 -15.24 56.71
N GLU A 65 -10.25 -15.14 57.16
CA GLU A 65 -9.18 -14.46 56.40
C GLU A 65 -8.83 -15.22 55.12
N VAL A 66 -8.70 -16.55 55.18
CA VAL A 66 -8.45 -17.38 53.99
C VAL A 66 -9.59 -17.24 52.98
N ARG A 67 -10.84 -17.26 53.45
CA ARG A 67 -12.02 -17.01 52.59
C ARG A 67 -12.02 -15.62 51.99
N ARG A 68 -11.63 -14.58 52.76
CA ARG A 68 -11.49 -13.21 52.25
C ARG A 68 -10.43 -13.13 51.16
N ALA A 69 -9.23 -13.64 51.42
CA ALA A 69 -8.13 -13.65 50.46
C ALA A 69 -8.52 -14.38 49.16
N SER A 70 -9.16 -15.54 49.27
CA SER A 70 -9.65 -16.28 48.09
C SER A 70 -10.71 -15.51 47.29
N ARG A 71 -11.63 -14.80 47.96
CA ARG A 71 -12.60 -13.93 47.27
C ARG A 71 -11.91 -12.76 46.58
N ILE A 72 -10.99 -12.07 47.27
CA ILE A 72 -10.26 -10.94 46.69
C ILE A 72 -9.46 -11.39 45.48
N ALA A 73 -8.78 -12.54 45.55
CA ALA A 73 -8.05 -13.10 44.42
C ALA A 73 -9.00 -13.40 43.24
N GLY A 74 -10.12 -14.08 43.49
CA GLY A 74 -11.10 -14.40 42.45
C GLY A 74 -11.76 -13.15 41.84
N ASP A 75 -12.04 -12.12 42.64
CA ASP A 75 -12.58 -10.86 42.15
C ASP A 75 -11.53 -10.07 41.37
N SER A 76 -10.26 -10.11 41.79
CA SER A 76 -9.15 -9.51 41.05
C SER A 76 -8.99 -10.16 39.67
N ASP A 77 -9.05 -11.48 39.59
CA ASP A 77 -8.97 -12.21 38.32
C ASP A 77 -10.12 -11.83 37.39
N LYS A 78 -11.35 -11.71 37.92
CA LYS A 78 -12.52 -11.26 37.14
C LYS A 78 -12.35 -9.84 36.63
N ILE A 79 -11.87 -8.92 37.47
CA ILE A 79 -11.63 -7.52 37.08
C ILE A 79 -10.59 -7.45 35.97
N VAL A 80 -9.48 -8.20 36.11
CA VAL A 80 -8.43 -8.24 35.09
C VAL A 80 -8.95 -8.84 33.78
N SER A 81 -9.75 -9.91 33.85
CA SER A 81 -10.37 -10.50 32.67
C SER A 81 -11.31 -9.53 31.96
N ALA A 82 -12.20 -8.88 32.70
CA ALA A 82 -13.14 -7.90 32.15
C ALA A 82 -12.42 -6.70 31.54
N ALA A 83 -11.38 -6.18 32.21
CA ALA A 83 -10.59 -5.08 31.70
C ALA A 83 -9.83 -5.44 30.40
N ARG A 84 -9.36 -6.70 30.26
CA ARG A 84 -8.74 -7.18 29.02
C ARG A 84 -9.74 -7.27 27.88
N GLU A 85 -10.92 -7.84 28.14
CA GLU A 85 -11.99 -7.94 27.14
C GLU A 85 -12.45 -6.55 26.67
N GLU A 86 -12.64 -5.60 27.60
CA GLU A 86 -12.97 -4.22 27.27
C GLU A 86 -11.86 -3.53 26.47
N ALA A 87 -10.59 -3.74 26.83
CA ALA A 87 -9.46 -3.22 26.09
C ALA A 87 -9.40 -3.76 24.65
N ASP A 88 -9.66 -5.06 24.46
CA ASP A 88 -9.70 -5.69 23.14
C ASP A 88 -10.83 -5.10 22.27
N VAL A 89 -12.01 -4.90 22.85
CA VAL A 89 -13.15 -4.25 22.18
C VAL A 89 -12.80 -2.83 21.76
N ILE A 90 -12.23 -2.03 22.66
CA ILE A 90 -11.81 -0.65 22.36
C ILE A 90 -10.75 -0.64 21.25
N PHE A 91 -9.81 -1.59 21.29
CA PHE A 91 -8.74 -1.66 20.30
C PHE A 91 -9.28 -1.98 18.91
N GLU A 92 -10.19 -2.95 18.79
CA GLU A 92 -10.79 -3.28 17.50
C GLU A 92 -11.68 -2.13 16.98
N GLN A 93 -12.47 -1.49 17.84
CA GLN A 93 -13.24 -0.29 17.45
C GLN A 93 -12.34 0.84 16.96
N ALA A 94 -11.25 1.15 17.68
CA ALA A 94 -10.30 2.17 17.29
C ALA A 94 -9.62 1.82 15.94
N ARG A 95 -9.33 0.54 15.71
CA ARG A 95 -8.74 0.06 14.46
C ARG A 95 -9.71 0.17 13.29
N GLU A 96 -10.97 -0.19 13.47
CA GLU A 96 -12.01 -0.01 12.45
C GLU A 96 -12.22 1.47 12.12
N GLU A 97 -12.30 2.32 13.15
CA GLU A 97 -12.45 3.76 12.97
C GLU A 97 -11.25 4.37 12.25
N ALA A 98 -10.03 3.98 12.61
CA ALA A 98 -8.82 4.44 11.93
C ALA A 98 -8.83 4.04 10.44
N LYS A 99 -9.24 2.81 10.12
CA LYS A 99 -9.40 2.37 8.72
C LYS A 99 -10.43 3.21 7.98
N ARG A 100 -11.58 3.48 8.62
CA ARG A 100 -12.66 4.31 8.06
C ARG A 100 -12.17 5.72 7.75
N VAL A 101 -11.51 6.38 8.70
CA VAL A 101 -10.96 7.74 8.53
C VAL A 101 -9.95 7.79 7.38
N VAL A 102 -9.04 6.81 7.29
CA VAL A 102 -8.05 6.75 6.20
C VAL A 102 -8.73 6.58 4.84
N GLU A 103 -9.74 5.73 4.76
CA GLU A 103 -10.47 5.49 3.52
C GLU A 103 -11.28 6.73 3.09
N GLU A 104 -11.97 7.38 4.02
CA GLU A 104 -12.68 8.65 3.77
C GLU A 104 -11.71 9.74 3.29
N ALA A 105 -10.55 9.87 3.94
CA ALA A 105 -9.52 10.83 3.54
C ALA A 105 -8.98 10.56 2.13
N ARG A 106 -8.76 9.29 1.77
CA ARG A 106 -8.34 8.90 0.40
C ARG A 106 -9.40 9.24 -0.63
N GLN A 107 -10.66 8.96 -0.35
CA GLN A 107 -11.77 9.29 -1.25
C GLN A 107 -11.92 10.80 -1.43
N MET A 108 -11.79 11.58 -0.36
CA MET A 108 -11.80 13.04 -0.45
C MET A 108 -10.63 13.58 -1.25
N ALA A 109 -9.42 13.06 -1.02
CA ALA A 109 -8.23 13.45 -1.79
C ALA A 109 -8.38 13.15 -3.29
N ALA A 110 -8.90 11.96 -3.64
CA ALA A 110 -9.17 11.60 -5.03
C ALA A 110 -10.18 12.55 -5.69
N LYS A 111 -11.27 12.90 -4.98
CA LYS A 111 -12.25 13.89 -5.45
C LYS A 111 -11.60 15.26 -5.64
N LEU A 112 -10.82 15.73 -4.67
CA LEU A 112 -10.15 17.03 -4.76
C LEU A 112 -9.21 17.10 -5.96
N ILE A 113 -8.45 16.04 -6.24
CA ILE A 113 -7.57 15.96 -7.42
C ILE A 113 -8.39 16.00 -8.71
N ASP A 114 -9.49 15.26 -8.80
CA ASP A 114 -10.31 15.26 -10.03
C ASP A 114 -11.03 16.59 -10.24
N THR A 115 -11.51 17.22 -9.15
CA THR A 115 -12.12 18.57 -9.19
C THR A 115 -11.10 19.70 -9.29
N SER A 116 -9.81 19.40 -9.13
CA SER A 116 -8.77 20.43 -9.15
C SER A 116 -8.78 21.10 -10.51
N GLU A 117 -8.86 22.43 -10.52
CA GLU A 117 -8.75 23.22 -11.74
C GLU A 117 -7.45 22.91 -12.50
N ILE A 118 -6.40 22.50 -11.79
CA ILE A 118 -5.12 22.07 -12.37
C ILE A 118 -5.31 20.80 -13.20
N SER A 119 -6.03 19.80 -12.70
CA SER A 119 -6.33 18.56 -13.43
C SER A 119 -7.19 18.84 -14.66
N ARG A 120 -8.20 19.70 -14.51
CA ARG A 120 -9.06 20.14 -15.62
C ARG A 120 -8.28 20.90 -16.69
N LEU A 121 -7.42 21.84 -16.28
CA LEU A 121 -6.57 22.62 -17.19
C LEU A 121 -5.58 21.72 -17.91
N ALA A 122 -4.92 20.80 -17.19
CA ALA A 122 -4.00 19.83 -17.77
C ALA A 122 -4.68 18.92 -18.80
N LYS A 123 -5.89 18.41 -18.50
CA LYS A 123 -6.69 17.62 -19.47
C LYS A 123 -7.04 18.45 -20.71
N SER A 124 -7.48 19.70 -20.52
CA SER A 124 -7.81 20.61 -21.63
C SER A 124 -6.59 20.89 -22.51
N GLN A 125 -5.44 21.17 -21.90
CA GLN A 125 -4.20 21.48 -22.61
C GLN A 125 -3.65 20.24 -23.35
N ALA A 126 -3.79 19.05 -22.75
CA ALA A 126 -3.46 17.79 -23.42
C ALA A 126 -4.34 17.55 -24.65
N GLN A 127 -5.65 17.80 -24.54
CA GLN A 127 -6.59 17.67 -25.64
C GLN A 127 -6.26 18.66 -26.78
N GLU A 128 -5.94 19.90 -26.45
CA GLU A 128 -5.52 20.92 -27.42
C GLU A 128 -4.21 20.51 -28.12
N THR A 129 -3.22 20.05 -27.36
CA THR A 129 -1.95 19.56 -27.90
C THR A 129 -2.16 18.39 -28.87
N MET A 130 -3.02 17.43 -28.52
CA MET A 130 -3.35 16.31 -29.40
C MET A 130 -4.07 16.77 -30.67
N SER A 131 -5.04 17.68 -30.55
CA SER A 131 -5.75 18.24 -31.71
C SER A 131 -4.81 18.97 -32.66
N ASN A 132 -3.86 19.73 -32.11
CA ASN A 132 -2.84 20.44 -32.88
C ASN A 132 -1.88 19.47 -33.57
N ALA A 133 -1.45 18.41 -32.87
CA ALA A 133 -0.60 17.37 -33.42
C ALA A 133 -1.30 16.62 -34.57
N ASP A 134 -2.58 16.27 -34.42
CA ASP A 134 -3.36 15.62 -35.47
C ASP A 134 -3.54 16.52 -36.70
N SER A 135 -3.79 17.82 -36.48
CA SER A 135 -3.92 18.79 -37.56
C SER A 135 -2.59 18.96 -38.32
N ALA A 136 -1.48 19.13 -37.60
CA ALA A 136 -0.15 19.19 -38.18
C ALA A 136 0.21 17.91 -38.95
N ALA A 137 -0.13 16.74 -38.43
CA ALA A 137 0.09 15.47 -39.12
C ALA A 137 -0.70 15.37 -40.44
N ARG A 138 -1.95 15.86 -40.46
CA ARG A 138 -2.76 15.94 -41.69
C ARG A 138 -2.17 16.91 -42.71
N ASP A 139 -1.71 18.07 -42.26
CA ASP A 139 -1.08 19.08 -43.12
C ASP A 139 0.22 18.55 -43.73
N ILE A 140 1.07 17.89 -42.94
CA ILE A 140 2.29 17.24 -43.42
C ILE A 140 1.99 16.18 -44.48
N ARG A 141 1.00 15.30 -44.24
CA ARG A 141 0.59 14.29 -45.22
C ARG A 141 0.13 14.91 -46.53
N ARG A 142 -0.71 15.95 -46.45
CA ARG A 142 -1.20 16.66 -47.63
C ARG A 142 -0.06 17.30 -48.42
N GLY A 143 0.84 17.99 -47.73
CA GLY A 143 2.02 18.60 -48.36
C GLY A 143 2.94 17.56 -48.99
N ALA A 144 3.12 16.39 -48.37
CA ALA A 144 3.88 15.29 -48.95
C ALA A 144 3.22 14.72 -50.22
N ASP A 145 1.89 14.56 -50.23
CA ASP A 145 1.13 14.10 -51.39
C ASP A 145 1.18 15.11 -52.55
N GLU A 146 1.08 16.40 -52.24
CA GLU A 146 1.22 17.49 -53.23
C GLU A 146 2.63 17.51 -53.82
N TYR A 147 3.66 17.45 -52.98
CA TYR A 147 5.05 17.38 -53.43
C TYR A 147 5.32 16.14 -54.30
N ALA A 148 4.82 14.97 -53.90
CA ALA A 148 4.94 13.75 -54.69
C ALA A 148 4.29 13.90 -56.07
N ARG A 149 3.12 14.55 -56.15
CA ARG A 149 2.44 14.84 -57.42
C ARG A 149 3.27 15.75 -58.31
N GLU A 150 3.85 16.82 -57.75
CA GLU A 150 4.71 17.74 -58.51
C GLU A 150 5.96 17.04 -59.07
N VAL A 151 6.63 16.23 -58.24
CA VAL A 151 7.81 15.46 -58.66
C VAL A 151 7.45 14.46 -59.76
N LEU A 152 6.33 13.73 -59.62
CA LEU A 152 5.87 12.79 -60.64
C LEU A 152 5.55 13.50 -61.96
N ALA A 153 4.87 14.64 -61.92
CA ALA A 153 4.58 15.44 -63.11
C ALA A 153 5.87 15.97 -63.79
N ALA A 154 6.88 16.37 -63.00
CA ALA A 154 8.17 16.78 -63.54
C ALA A 154 8.89 15.62 -64.25
N ILE A 155 8.86 14.42 -63.66
CA ILE A 155 9.43 13.20 -64.26
C ILE A 155 8.70 12.83 -65.56
N GLU A 156 7.36 12.90 -65.56
CA GLU A 156 6.55 12.63 -66.75
C GLU A 156 6.92 13.55 -67.91
N ASN A 157 7.02 14.85 -67.65
CA ASN A 157 7.45 15.82 -68.66
C ASN A 157 8.87 15.54 -69.18
N HIS A 158 9.79 15.17 -68.29
CA HIS A 158 11.16 14.83 -68.69
C HIS A 158 11.19 13.58 -69.59
N LEU A 159 10.43 12.54 -69.22
CA LEU A 159 10.33 11.32 -70.01
C LEU A 159 9.67 11.56 -71.38
N ALA A 160 8.64 12.41 -71.45
CA ALA A 160 8.03 12.82 -72.72
C ALA A 160 9.05 13.50 -73.65
N GLY A 161 9.95 14.34 -73.10
CA GLY A 161 11.06 14.93 -73.83
C GLY A 161 12.03 13.87 -74.40
N VAL A 162 12.41 12.89 -73.59
CA VAL A 162 13.28 11.76 -74.01
C VAL A 162 12.60 10.90 -75.08
N MET A 163 11.31 10.61 -74.94
CA MET A 163 10.55 9.87 -75.96
C MET A 163 10.48 10.65 -77.28
N GLY A 164 10.30 11.97 -77.22
CA GLY A 164 10.32 12.83 -78.40
C GLY A 164 11.67 12.85 -79.13
N THR A 165 12.79 12.82 -78.40
CA THR A 165 14.13 12.73 -79.03
C THR A 165 14.37 11.34 -79.63
N LEU A 166 13.94 10.25 -78.97
CA LEU A 166 14.00 8.89 -79.52
C LEU A 166 13.17 8.76 -80.80
N GLN A 167 11.96 9.31 -80.85
CA GLN A 167 11.09 9.25 -82.02
C GLN A 167 11.72 9.98 -83.22
N LYS A 168 12.24 11.21 -83.00
CA LYS A 168 13.00 11.95 -84.03
C LYS A 168 14.24 11.18 -84.48
N GLY A 169 14.94 10.52 -83.56
CA GLY A 169 16.09 9.66 -83.87
C GLY A 169 15.71 8.48 -84.76
N ARG A 170 14.58 7.82 -84.46
CA ARG A 170 14.02 6.73 -85.26
C ARG A 170 13.60 7.18 -86.66
N GLU A 171 12.85 8.27 -86.78
CA GLU A 171 12.45 8.82 -88.09
C GLU A 171 13.66 9.13 -88.97
N LYS A 172 14.71 9.76 -88.41
CA LYS A 172 15.95 10.01 -89.15
C LYS A 172 16.64 8.73 -89.62
N LEU A 173 16.63 7.68 -88.80
CA LEU A 173 17.21 6.39 -89.18
C LEU A 173 16.39 5.71 -90.29
N GLU A 174 15.07 5.75 -90.21
CA GLU A 174 14.15 5.19 -91.20
C GLU A 174 14.26 5.90 -92.56
N VAL A 175 14.38 7.23 -92.55
CA VAL A 175 14.66 8.02 -93.77
C VAL A 175 16.02 7.62 -94.36
N ARG A 176 17.06 7.42 -93.52
CA ARG A 176 18.37 6.96 -93.99
C ARG A 176 18.31 5.56 -94.61
N ILE A 177 17.60 4.63 -93.98
CA ILE A 177 17.42 3.25 -94.48
C ILE A 177 16.64 3.28 -95.81
N SER A 178 15.58 4.08 -95.91
CA SER A 178 14.76 4.19 -97.12
C SER A 178 15.49 4.89 -98.28
N ALA A 179 16.42 5.81 -97.97
CA ALA A 179 17.31 6.42 -98.95
C ALA A 179 18.43 5.46 -99.43
N GLN A 180 18.66 4.36 -98.70
CA GLN A 180 19.51 3.23 -99.09
C GLN A 180 18.62 2.08 -99.62
N GLY A 181 18.01 2.28 -100.79
CA GLY A 181 17.46 1.17 -101.60
C GLY A 181 18.56 0.20 -102.02
N PRO A 182 18.22 -1.06 -102.40
CA PRO A 182 19.16 -2.19 -102.41
C PRO A 182 20.39 -1.86 -103.26
N ASP A 183 21.55 -1.89 -102.61
CA ASP A 183 22.86 -1.68 -103.23
C ASP A 183 22.96 -2.63 -104.42
N GLU A 184 22.80 -2.06 -105.61
CA GLU A 184 22.96 -2.73 -106.88
C GLU A 184 24.40 -3.24 -106.90
N LEU A 185 24.55 -4.56 -106.85
CA LEU A 185 25.82 -5.28 -106.87
C LEU A 185 26.61 -4.88 -108.14
N LEU A 186 27.36 -3.79 -108.07
CA LEU A 186 28.37 -3.44 -109.05
C LEU A 186 29.54 -4.39 -108.85
N VAL A 187 29.41 -5.59 -109.41
CA VAL A 187 30.52 -6.51 -109.64
C VAL A 187 31.47 -5.82 -110.64
N PRO A 188 32.70 -5.44 -110.25
CA PRO A 188 33.63 -4.89 -111.21
C PRO A 188 34.02 -5.97 -112.21
N ALA A 189 33.86 -5.65 -113.50
CA ALA A 189 34.21 -6.52 -114.61
C ALA A 189 35.68 -7.00 -114.50
N GLY A 190 35.85 -8.25 -114.09
CA GLY A 190 37.11 -8.97 -114.15
C GLY A 190 37.55 -9.09 -115.61
N ARG A 191 38.64 -8.40 -115.94
CA ARG A 191 39.32 -8.47 -117.23
C ARG A 191 39.91 -9.88 -117.40
N GLY A 192 39.20 -10.76 -118.12
CA GLY A 192 39.73 -12.04 -118.57
C GLY A 192 40.77 -11.83 -119.67
N VAL A 193 42.05 -11.98 -119.35
CA VAL A 193 43.13 -12.11 -120.33
C VAL A 193 43.41 -13.60 -120.55
N ARG A 194 43.47 -13.95 -121.84
CA ARG A 194 43.59 -15.28 -122.46
C ARG A 194 44.72 -16.16 -121.91
N ARG A 195 44.45 -17.46 -121.82
CA ARG A 195 45.11 -18.53 -122.60
C ARG A 195 44.33 -19.83 -122.51
#